data_AF-A0A7S1P2S4-F1
#
_entry.id   AF-A0A7S1P2S4-F1
#
_cell.length_a   1.000
_cell.length_b   1.000
_cell.length_c   1.000
_cell.angle_alpha   90.00
_cell.angle_beta   90.00
_cell.angle_gamma   90.00
#
_symmetry.space_group_name_H-M   'P 1'
#
loop_
_entity.id
_entity.type
_entity.pdbx_description
1 polymer ?
#
loop_
_entity_poly.entity_id
_entity_poly.type
_entity_poly.pdbx_seq_one_letter_code
_entity_poly.pdbx_strand_id
1 'polypeptide(L)'
;GETARFFRRFQRERGAPYTIIDHDTPEGQLFLDHAHRRVVDFHREGLQNKSLSLYKQTLSLKPSFAVLSSWYPDTRGHGAGWHRWGAAECHSRSCCSCEAPLADLAADPFASAGVPIYLVNEAYSDVQGWAEGSLQMADRVLERYFGLAYPWGHRPWEDRSEDLTTPAPEVGDGGGSGDVLLDSG
;
A
#
# COMPACT_ATOMS: atom_id res chain seq x y z
N GLY A 1 1.52 -16.88 11.74
CA GLY A 1 0.77 -16.63 12.99
C GLY A 1 -0.72 -16.67 12.72
N GLU A 2 -1.50 -17.27 13.62
CA GLU A 2 -2.96 -17.42 13.48
C GLU A 2 -3.72 -16.09 13.41
N THR A 3 -3.16 -15.02 13.94
CA THR A 3 -3.72 -13.65 13.91
C THR A 3 -3.87 -13.10 12.49
N ALA A 4 -2.94 -13.41 11.58
CA ALA A 4 -3.06 -13.04 10.17
C ALA A 4 -4.17 -13.85 9.45
N ARG A 5 -4.48 -15.06 9.94
CA ARG A 5 -5.59 -15.88 9.42
C ARG A 5 -6.95 -15.34 9.87
N PHE A 6 -7.03 -14.75 11.06
CA PHE A 6 -8.26 -14.07 11.53
C PHE A 6 -8.70 -13.01 10.52
N PHE A 7 -7.82 -12.07 10.16
CA PHE A 7 -8.17 -10.99 9.23
C PHE A 7 -8.49 -11.48 7.82
N ARG A 8 -7.75 -12.47 7.30
CA ARG A 8 -8.03 -13.05 5.98
C ARG A 8 -9.39 -13.76 5.95
N ARG A 9 -9.70 -14.57 6.97
CA ARG A 9 -11.00 -15.25 7.07
C ARG A 9 -12.14 -14.25 7.25
N PHE A 10 -11.92 -13.25 8.11
CA PHE A 10 -12.92 -12.24 8.46
C PHE A 10 -13.32 -11.35 7.28
N GLN A 11 -12.41 -11.06 6.35
CA GLN A 11 -12.73 -10.23 5.17
C GLN A 11 -13.24 -11.02 3.97
N ARG A 12 -12.73 -12.24 3.73
CA ARG A 12 -13.19 -13.07 2.61
C ARG A 12 -14.68 -13.39 2.68
N GLU A 13 -15.24 -13.49 3.89
CA GLU A 13 -16.64 -13.87 4.11
C GLU A 13 -17.61 -12.67 4.07
N ARG A 14 -17.14 -11.43 3.94
CA ARG A 14 -17.99 -10.22 3.91
C ARG A 14 -18.23 -9.70 2.50
N GLY A 15 -19.45 -9.19 2.29
CA GLY A 15 -19.84 -8.58 1.01
C GLY A 15 -19.21 -7.19 0.76
N ALA A 16 -18.84 -6.48 1.83
CA ALA A 16 -18.22 -5.16 1.76
C ALA A 16 -16.69 -5.25 1.77
N PRO A 17 -15.98 -4.33 1.07
CA PRO A 17 -14.51 -4.32 1.02
C PRO A 17 -13.83 -3.89 2.33
N TYR A 18 -14.60 -3.52 3.35
CA TYR A 18 -14.11 -3.01 4.63
C TYR A 18 -14.96 -3.55 5.78
N THR A 19 -14.42 -3.44 6.99
CA THR A 19 -15.14 -3.68 8.23
C THR A 19 -15.14 -2.42 9.09
N ILE A 20 -16.33 -1.98 9.50
CA ILE A 20 -16.51 -0.99 10.55
C ILE A 20 -16.29 -1.68 11.91
N ILE A 21 -15.53 -1.03 12.78
CA ILE A 21 -15.23 -1.47 14.13
C ILE A 21 -15.65 -0.34 15.07
N ASP A 22 -16.46 -0.65 16.06
CA ASP A 22 -17.04 0.30 17.01
C ASP A 22 -17.20 -0.35 18.39
N HIS A 23 -17.80 0.37 19.33
CA HIS A 23 -18.09 -0.12 20.68
C HIS A 23 -19.44 -0.83 20.81
N ASP A 24 -20.19 -1.02 19.71
CA ASP A 24 -21.49 -1.70 19.76
C ASP A 24 -21.33 -3.22 19.91
N THR A 25 -20.10 -3.73 19.70
CA THR A 25 -19.75 -5.14 19.89
C THR A 25 -18.57 -5.29 20.87
N PRO A 26 -18.56 -6.34 21.73
CA PRO A 26 -17.43 -6.62 22.61
C PRO A 26 -16.11 -6.81 21.85
N GLU A 27 -16.15 -7.47 20.69
CA GLU A 27 -14.97 -7.68 19.85
C GLU A 27 -14.42 -6.36 19.30
N GLY A 28 -15.31 -5.45 18.88
CA GLY A 28 -14.91 -4.13 18.40
C GLY A 28 -14.30 -3.27 19.49
N GLN A 29 -14.88 -3.27 20.69
CA GLN A 29 -14.32 -2.60 21.85
C GLN A 29 -12.93 -3.15 22.21
N LEU A 30 -12.77 -4.48 22.26
CA LEU A 30 -11.48 -5.12 22.54
C LEU A 30 -10.43 -4.75 21.48
N PHE A 31 -10.81 -4.72 20.20
CA PHE A 31 -9.92 -4.31 19.12
C PHE A 31 -9.47 -2.85 19.26
N LEU A 32 -10.40 -1.93 19.52
CA LEU A 32 -10.11 -0.50 19.65
C LEU A 32 -9.23 -0.22 20.88
N ASP A 33 -9.53 -0.85 22.01
CA ASP A 33 -8.69 -0.77 23.22
C ASP A 33 -7.29 -1.33 22.98
N HIS A 34 -7.20 -2.47 22.27
CA HIS A 34 -5.92 -3.08 21.92
C HIS A 34 -5.10 -2.18 20.98
N ALA A 35 -5.71 -1.65 19.91
CA ALA A 35 -5.06 -0.77 18.96
C ALA A 35 -4.55 0.51 19.63
N HIS A 36 -5.39 1.13 20.47
CA HIS A 36 -5.02 2.31 21.27
C HIS A 36 -3.80 2.04 22.15
N ARG A 37 -3.83 0.94 22.90
CA ARG A 37 -2.71 0.54 23.76
C ARG A 37 -1.42 0.37 22.96
N ARG A 38 -1.47 -0.28 21.79
CA ARG A 38 -0.28 -0.48 20.93
C ARG A 38 0.31 0.83 20.44
N VAL A 39 -0.53 1.80 20.05
CA VAL A 39 -0.08 3.13 19.63
C VAL A 39 0.55 3.89 20.81
N VAL A 40 -0.09 3.88 21.99
CA VAL A 40 0.46 4.51 23.19
C VAL A 40 1.79 3.90 23.59
N ASP A 41 1.89 2.58 23.56
CA ASP A 41 3.12 1.84 23.90
C ASP A 41 4.26 2.17 22.94
N PHE A 42 3.97 2.22 21.63
CA PHE A 42 4.95 2.58 20.61
C PHE A 42 5.52 4.00 20.83
N HIS A 43 4.69 4.93 21.32
CA HIS A 43 5.11 6.31 21.58
C HIS A 43 5.51 6.58 23.04
N ARG A 44 5.57 5.55 23.90
CA ARG A 44 5.70 5.71 25.36
C ARG A 44 6.89 6.57 25.76
N GLU A 45 8.08 6.26 25.25
CA GLU A 45 9.30 6.99 25.58
C GLU A 45 9.22 8.45 25.11
N GLY A 46 8.75 8.68 23.88
CA GLY A 46 8.61 10.02 23.32
C GLY A 46 7.56 10.88 24.05
N LEU A 47 6.48 10.27 24.54
CA LEU A 47 5.42 10.96 25.27
C LEU A 47 5.82 11.25 26.72
N GLN A 48 6.38 10.27 27.43
CA GLN A 48 6.77 10.42 28.84
C GLN A 48 7.92 11.41 29.00
N ASN A 49 8.90 11.38 28.09
CA ASN A 49 10.05 12.29 28.13
C ASN A 49 9.68 13.74 27.79
N LYS A 50 8.60 13.95 27.02
CA LYS A 50 8.12 15.30 26.67
C LYS A 50 7.18 15.88 27.71
N SER A 51 6.21 15.10 28.19
CA SER A 51 5.24 15.57 29.19
C SER A 51 4.37 14.44 29.75
N LEU A 52 4.39 14.29 31.07
CA LEU A 52 3.50 13.38 31.78
C LEU A 52 2.02 13.74 31.59
N SER A 53 1.68 15.03 31.45
CA SER A 53 0.28 15.44 31.23
C SER A 53 -0.20 15.06 29.83
N LEU A 54 0.65 15.20 28.80
CA LEU A 54 0.32 14.73 27.45
C LEU A 54 0.14 13.21 27.43
N TYR A 55 1.02 12.46 28.10
CA TYR A 55 0.89 11.01 28.21
C TYR A 55 -0.45 10.61 28.85
N LYS A 56 -0.83 11.23 29.97
CA LYS A 56 -2.12 10.98 30.63
C LYS A 56 -3.32 11.36 29.75
N GLN A 57 -3.22 12.47 29.02
CA GLN A 57 -4.27 12.87 28.07
C GLN A 57 -4.44 11.83 26.96
N THR A 58 -3.35 11.37 26.34
CA THR A 58 -3.40 10.35 25.30
C THR A 58 -4.06 9.06 25.79
N LEU A 59 -3.79 8.63 27.03
CA LEU A 59 -4.44 7.45 27.62
C LEU A 59 -5.98 7.57 27.64
N SER A 60 -6.52 8.78 27.81
CA SER A 60 -7.96 9.04 27.83
C SER A 60 -8.60 9.16 26.44
N LEU A 61 -7.81 9.39 25.39
CA LEU A 61 -8.27 9.59 24.01
C LEU A 61 -8.43 8.27 23.25
N LYS A 62 -9.24 7.36 23.80
CA LYS A 62 -9.53 6.09 23.14
C LYS A 62 -10.37 6.31 21.87
N PRO A 63 -10.07 5.64 20.75
CA PRO A 63 -10.89 5.72 19.54
C PRO A 63 -12.26 5.10 19.80
N SER A 64 -13.33 5.72 19.29
CA SER A 64 -14.69 5.19 19.39
C SER A 64 -15.13 4.41 18.15
N PHE A 65 -14.37 4.52 17.05
CA PHE A 65 -14.62 3.85 15.80
C PHE A 65 -13.33 3.65 15.01
N ALA A 66 -13.31 2.67 14.12
CA ALA A 66 -12.29 2.47 13.11
C ALA A 66 -12.88 1.82 11.86
N VAL A 67 -12.17 1.96 10.74
CA VAL A 67 -12.47 1.22 9.51
C VAL A 67 -11.24 0.39 9.17
N LEU A 68 -11.44 -0.92 9.04
CA LEU A 68 -10.42 -1.86 8.60
C LEU A 68 -10.67 -2.23 7.14
N SER A 69 -9.81 -1.77 6.25
CA SER A 69 -9.77 -2.18 4.84
C SER A 69 -8.48 -2.95 4.59
N SER A 70 -8.57 -4.18 4.05
CA SER A 70 -7.36 -4.85 3.55
C SER A 70 -7.42 -4.95 2.03
N TRP A 71 -6.23 -4.92 1.44
CA TRP A 71 -6.04 -4.84 0.01
C TRP A 71 -5.44 -6.16 -0.49
N TYR A 72 -5.79 -7.28 0.14
CA TYR A 72 -5.37 -8.59 -0.34
C TYR A 72 -6.09 -8.95 -1.64
N PRO A 73 -5.46 -9.76 -2.53
CA PRO A 73 -6.09 -10.18 -3.78
C PRO A 73 -7.40 -10.96 -3.61
N ASP A 74 -7.63 -11.56 -2.45
CA ASP A 74 -8.87 -12.29 -2.14
C ASP A 74 -9.97 -11.38 -1.52
N THR A 75 -9.68 -10.10 -1.30
CA THR A 75 -10.68 -9.15 -0.80
C THR A 75 -11.53 -8.65 -1.97
N ARG A 76 -12.84 -8.88 -1.89
CA ARG A 76 -13.78 -8.46 -2.93
C ARG A 76 -13.68 -6.96 -3.20
N GLY A 77 -13.53 -6.59 -4.47
CA GLY A 77 -13.44 -5.18 -4.89
C GLY A 77 -12.02 -4.60 -4.81
N HIS A 78 -11.05 -5.36 -4.31
CA HIS A 78 -9.62 -5.03 -4.35
C HIS A 78 -8.86 -6.04 -5.23
N GLY A 79 -7.59 -5.73 -5.53
CA GLY A 79 -6.71 -6.62 -6.31
C GLY A 79 -5.32 -6.79 -5.68
N ALA A 80 -4.75 -5.72 -5.13
CA ALA A 80 -3.55 -5.68 -4.30
C ALA A 80 -3.41 -4.27 -3.70
N GLY A 81 -2.55 -4.08 -2.69
CA GLY A 81 -2.19 -2.74 -2.19
C GLY A 81 -1.46 -1.89 -3.23
N TRP A 82 -0.43 -2.50 -3.82
CA TRP A 82 0.43 -1.97 -4.88
C TRP A 82 1.24 -3.13 -5.46
N HIS A 83 1.97 -2.92 -6.55
CA HIS A 83 2.77 -3.98 -7.17
C HIS A 83 4.25 -3.62 -7.21
N ARG A 84 5.10 -4.64 -7.27
CA ARG A 84 6.53 -4.45 -7.56
C ARG A 84 6.95 -5.41 -8.65
N TRP A 85 7.89 -5.01 -9.49
CA TRP A 85 8.59 -5.94 -10.36
C TRP A 85 9.30 -7.00 -9.52
N GLY A 86 9.16 -8.28 -9.89
CA GLY A 86 9.83 -9.37 -9.21
C GLY A 86 11.34 -9.38 -9.48
N ALA A 87 12.08 -10.14 -8.66
CA ALA A 87 13.54 -10.14 -8.70
C ALA A 87 14.12 -10.68 -10.02
N ALA A 88 13.41 -11.57 -10.71
CA ALA A 88 13.82 -12.15 -11.98
C ALA A 88 13.59 -11.17 -13.14
N GLU A 89 12.49 -10.42 -13.08
CA GLU A 89 12.17 -9.33 -13.99
C GLU A 89 13.22 -8.21 -13.85
N CYS A 90 13.69 -7.97 -12.62
CA CYS A 90 14.75 -7.02 -12.31
C CYS A 90 16.16 -7.47 -12.75
N HIS A 91 16.43 -8.78 -12.81
CA HIS A 91 17.73 -9.33 -13.20
C HIS A 91 17.92 -9.45 -14.72
N SER A 92 16.83 -9.54 -15.49
CA SER A 92 16.96 -9.72 -16.94
C SER A 92 17.48 -8.47 -17.67
N ARG A 93 17.36 -7.28 -17.06
CA ARG A 93 17.96 -6.02 -17.53
C ARG A 93 18.20 -5.08 -16.34
N SER A 94 19.44 -5.02 -15.82
CA SER A 94 20.05 -3.93 -15.02
C SER A 94 19.12 -3.05 -14.15
N CYS A 95 18.41 -3.60 -13.18
CA CYS A 95 17.68 -2.80 -12.18
C CYS A 95 18.61 -2.12 -11.19
N CYS A 96 19.09 -0.95 -11.60
CA CYS A 96 19.29 0.29 -10.85
C CYS A 96 19.46 1.48 -11.82
N SER A 97 19.60 1.24 -13.14
CA SER A 97 19.77 2.31 -14.14
C SER A 97 19.29 1.97 -15.55
N CYS A 98 18.50 0.91 -15.77
CA CYS A 98 17.98 0.62 -17.10
C CYS A 98 16.77 1.50 -17.47
N GLU A 99 17.05 2.44 -18.36
CA GLU A 99 16.13 3.21 -19.18
C GLU A 99 15.05 2.30 -19.83
N ALA A 100 13.80 2.45 -19.38
CA ALA A 100 12.56 2.26 -20.13
C ALA A 100 12.33 1.02 -21.05
N PRO A 101 12.38 -0.27 -20.60
CA PRO A 101 11.88 -1.36 -21.46
C PRO A 101 10.61 -2.06 -20.96
N LEU A 102 10.31 -2.11 -19.66
CA LEU A 102 9.18 -2.94 -19.19
C LEU A 102 7.85 -2.19 -19.18
N ALA A 103 7.83 -0.93 -18.74
CA ALA A 103 6.63 -0.11 -18.76
C ALA A 103 6.12 0.14 -20.19
N ASP A 104 7.03 0.40 -21.14
CA ASP A 104 6.69 0.59 -22.55
C ASP A 104 6.15 -0.69 -23.21
N LEU A 105 6.77 -1.84 -22.93
CA LEU A 105 6.26 -3.14 -23.42
C LEU A 105 4.91 -3.48 -22.78
N ALA A 106 4.73 -3.16 -21.50
CA ALA A 106 3.47 -3.40 -20.81
C ALA A 106 2.36 -2.48 -21.34
N ALA A 107 2.67 -1.25 -21.73
CA ALA A 107 1.71 -0.26 -22.21
C ALA A 107 1.02 -0.65 -23.52
N ASP A 108 1.66 -1.45 -24.38
CA ASP A 108 1.12 -1.91 -25.66
C ASP A 108 1.39 -3.42 -25.87
N PRO A 109 0.71 -4.28 -25.09
CA PRO A 109 1.01 -5.70 -25.06
C PRO A 109 0.57 -6.43 -26.35
N PHE A 110 -0.26 -5.80 -27.18
CA PHE A 110 -0.81 -6.37 -28.41
C PHE A 110 -0.29 -5.68 -29.68
N ALA A 111 0.79 -4.90 -29.58
CA ALA A 111 1.42 -4.22 -30.70
C ALA A 111 1.67 -5.14 -31.90
N SER A 112 2.17 -6.35 -31.65
CA SER A 112 2.48 -7.35 -32.69
C SER A 112 1.24 -7.88 -33.43
N ALA A 113 0.08 -7.83 -32.79
CA ALA A 113 -1.20 -8.19 -33.39
C ALA A 113 -1.86 -6.99 -34.10
N GLY A 114 -1.29 -5.80 -34.02
CA GLY A 114 -1.86 -4.58 -34.61
C GLY A 114 -3.19 -4.15 -33.97
N VAL A 115 -3.46 -4.60 -32.74
CA VAL A 115 -4.71 -4.30 -32.02
C VAL A 115 -4.46 -3.12 -31.08
N PRO A 116 -5.19 -1.99 -31.22
CA PRO A 116 -4.96 -0.79 -30.42
C PRO A 116 -5.60 -0.91 -29.02
N ILE A 117 -5.09 -1.84 -28.22
CA ILE A 117 -5.46 -2.02 -26.81
C ILE A 117 -4.25 -1.69 -25.96
N TYR A 118 -4.35 -0.62 -25.18
CA TYR A 118 -3.28 -0.11 -24.33
C TYR A 118 -3.55 -0.41 -22.86
N LEU A 119 -2.49 -0.66 -22.10
CA LEU A 119 -2.55 -0.91 -20.67
C LEU A 119 -2.04 0.31 -19.90
N VAL A 120 -2.85 0.78 -18.97
CA VAL A 120 -2.52 1.90 -18.09
C VAL A 120 -2.85 1.49 -16.66
N ASN A 121 -1.83 1.32 -15.82
CA ASN A 121 -1.98 1.07 -14.39
C ASN A 121 -0.70 1.44 -13.63
N GLU A 122 -0.77 1.43 -12.30
CA GLU A 122 0.42 1.61 -11.45
C GLU A 122 1.34 0.37 -11.52
N ALA A 123 0.75 -0.80 -11.69
CA ALA A 123 1.42 -2.08 -11.50
C ALA A 123 2.63 -2.28 -12.43
N TYR A 124 2.51 -1.79 -13.66
CA TYR A 124 3.54 -1.90 -14.70
C TYR A 124 4.25 -0.56 -14.97
N SER A 125 4.12 0.40 -14.06
CA SER A 125 4.78 1.68 -14.17
C SER A 125 6.21 1.65 -13.61
N ASP A 126 6.94 2.74 -13.84
CA ASP A 126 8.26 2.97 -13.22
C ASP A 126 8.13 3.53 -11.79
N VAL A 127 6.93 3.92 -11.35
CA VAL A 127 6.65 4.53 -10.04
C VAL A 127 5.57 3.73 -9.31
N GLN A 128 5.90 2.47 -9.08
CA GLN A 128 5.11 1.51 -8.31
C GLN A 128 4.90 1.99 -6.85
N GLY A 129 3.72 1.71 -6.29
CA GLY A 129 3.28 2.18 -4.98
C GLY A 129 2.62 3.56 -4.98
N TRP A 130 2.60 4.26 -6.12
CA TRP A 130 2.13 5.64 -6.20
C TRP A 130 1.14 5.84 -7.34
N ALA A 131 0.17 6.74 -7.14
CA ALA A 131 -0.77 7.14 -8.18
C ALA A 131 -0.07 7.72 -9.42
N GLU A 132 1.07 8.39 -9.19
CA GLU A 132 1.95 8.94 -10.22
C GLU A 132 2.32 7.91 -11.29
N GLY A 133 2.57 6.65 -10.91
CA GLY A 133 2.88 5.59 -11.87
C GLY A 133 1.76 5.36 -12.91
N SER A 134 0.50 5.41 -12.48
CA SER A 134 -0.64 5.28 -13.39
C SER A 134 -0.77 6.48 -14.32
N LEU A 135 -0.53 7.69 -13.81
CA LEU A 135 -0.59 8.93 -14.60
C LEU A 135 0.51 8.95 -15.67
N GLN A 136 1.73 8.59 -15.31
CA GLN A 136 2.85 8.52 -16.24
C GLN A 136 2.58 7.52 -17.37
N MET A 137 2.03 6.34 -17.06
CA MET A 137 1.64 5.39 -18.09
C MET A 137 0.53 5.93 -18.99
N ALA A 138 -0.48 6.59 -18.41
CA ALA A 138 -1.58 7.19 -19.17
C ALA A 138 -1.04 8.24 -20.16
N ASP A 139 -0.19 9.13 -19.67
CA ASP A 139 0.37 10.21 -20.45
C ASP A 139 1.26 9.70 -21.59
N ARG A 140 2.08 8.65 -21.34
CA ARG A 140 2.86 7.98 -22.40
C ARG A 140 1.96 7.39 -23.48
N VAL A 141 0.88 6.72 -23.10
CA VAL A 141 -0.07 6.13 -24.05
C VAL A 141 -0.76 7.22 -24.88
N LEU A 142 -1.24 8.29 -24.22
CA LEU A 142 -1.93 9.40 -24.89
C LEU A 142 -1.00 10.16 -25.85
N GLU A 143 0.25 10.40 -25.47
CA GLU A 143 1.21 11.06 -26.34
C GLU A 143 1.60 10.16 -27.52
N ARG A 144 2.00 8.92 -27.26
CA ARG A 144 2.57 8.02 -28.27
C ARG A 144 1.55 7.56 -29.30
N TYR A 145 0.33 7.27 -28.87
CA TYR A 145 -0.69 6.64 -29.72
C TYR A 145 -1.82 7.59 -30.14
N PHE A 146 -2.00 8.71 -29.44
CA PHE A 146 -3.06 9.68 -29.72
C PHE A 146 -2.54 11.10 -30.02
N GLY A 147 -1.23 11.34 -29.94
CA GLY A 147 -0.62 12.64 -30.26
C GLY A 147 -1.01 13.76 -29.29
N LEU A 148 -1.48 13.42 -28.09
CA LEU A 148 -1.86 14.40 -27.08
C LEU A 148 -0.62 14.84 -26.30
N ALA A 149 -0.37 16.16 -26.30
CA ALA A 149 0.74 16.72 -25.55
C ALA A 149 0.56 16.49 -24.04
N TYR A 150 1.68 16.28 -23.36
CA TYR A 150 1.72 16.10 -21.92
C TYR A 150 1.03 17.26 -21.17
N PRO A 151 -0.03 17.01 -20.38
CA PRO A 151 -0.91 18.09 -19.92
C PRO A 151 -0.33 18.92 -18.78
N TRP A 152 0.76 18.48 -18.13
CA TRP A 152 1.27 19.11 -16.90
C TRP A 152 2.47 20.04 -17.10
N GLY A 153 2.95 20.22 -18.34
CA GLY A 153 4.00 21.20 -18.68
C GLY A 153 5.40 20.95 -18.11
N HIS A 154 5.59 19.89 -17.31
CA HIS A 154 6.88 19.44 -16.77
C HIS A 154 6.86 17.92 -16.64
N ARG A 155 7.92 17.21 -17.03
CA ARG A 155 7.96 15.75 -16.97
C ARG A 155 8.68 15.30 -15.71
N PRO A 156 7.97 14.89 -14.65
CA PRO A 156 8.59 14.62 -13.36
C PRO A 156 9.49 13.39 -13.37
N TRP A 157 9.65 12.66 -14.48
CA TRP A 157 10.59 11.54 -14.62
C TRP A 157 11.85 11.90 -15.43
N GLU A 158 11.85 13.00 -16.21
CA GLU A 158 13.04 13.47 -16.92
C GLU A 158 14.04 14.14 -15.96
N ASP A 159 13.57 14.66 -14.81
CA ASP A 159 14.39 15.26 -13.76
C ASP A 159 14.87 14.28 -12.66
N ARG A 160 14.55 12.97 -12.74
CA ARG A 160 14.86 12.00 -11.66
C ARG A 160 16.20 11.28 -11.81
N SER A 161 17.17 11.85 -12.51
CA SER A 161 18.51 11.26 -12.59
C SER A 161 19.28 11.28 -11.25
N GLU A 162 18.80 11.98 -10.21
CA GLU A 162 19.60 12.16 -8.99
C GLU A 162 18.97 11.72 -7.65
N ASP A 163 17.66 11.43 -7.50
CA ASP A 163 17.11 11.26 -6.14
C ASP A 163 15.90 10.31 -5.94
N LEU A 164 15.91 9.13 -6.58
CA LEU A 164 14.94 8.05 -6.30
C LEU A 164 15.54 6.82 -5.61
N THR A 165 16.66 6.99 -4.90
CA THR A 165 17.21 5.89 -4.08
C THR A 165 16.44 5.67 -2.78
N THR A 166 15.37 6.43 -2.51
CA THR A 166 14.51 6.17 -1.35
C THR A 166 13.56 5.03 -1.70
N PRO A 167 13.80 3.78 -1.24
CA PRO A 167 12.83 2.71 -1.43
C PRO A 167 11.50 3.12 -0.79
N ALA A 168 10.39 2.61 -1.33
CA ALA A 168 9.13 2.58 -0.60
C ALA A 168 9.41 2.08 0.84
N PRO A 169 8.71 2.62 1.87
CA PRO A 169 8.97 2.21 3.25
C PRO A 169 8.98 0.70 3.32
N GLU A 170 10.10 0.13 3.78
CA GLU A 170 10.22 -1.31 3.94
C GLU A 170 9.04 -1.77 4.79
N VAL A 171 8.18 -2.61 4.21
CA VAL A 171 7.28 -3.41 5.01
C VAL A 171 8.20 -4.33 5.76
N GLY A 172 8.57 -3.96 6.98
CA GLY A 172 9.22 -4.89 7.88
C GLY A 172 8.38 -6.16 7.86
N ASP A 173 9.00 -7.28 7.49
CA ASP A 173 8.41 -8.59 7.59
C ASP A 173 8.02 -8.77 9.06
N GLY A 174 6.80 -8.34 9.40
CA GLY A 174 6.19 -8.40 10.72
C GLY A 174 5.84 -9.83 11.11
N GLY A 175 6.63 -10.81 10.65
CA GLY A 175 6.75 -12.14 11.21
C GLY A 175 7.49 -12.10 12.56
N GLY A 176 7.16 -11.13 13.42
CA GLY A 176 7.43 -11.25 14.84
C GLY A 176 6.41 -12.21 15.42
N SER A 177 6.84 -13.44 15.69
CA SER A 177 6.13 -14.39 16.55
C SER A 177 6.07 -13.82 17.97
N GLY A 178 5.18 -12.85 18.20
CA GLY A 178 4.72 -12.52 19.54
C GLY A 178 3.62 -13.51 19.88
N ASP A 179 3.94 -14.49 20.72
CA ASP A 179 2.96 -15.42 21.28
C ASP A 179 1.83 -14.62 21.92
N VAL A 180 0.64 -14.76 21.34
CA VAL A 180 -0.60 -14.22 21.88
C VAL A 180 -1.13 -15.25 22.88
N LEU A 181 -0.72 -15.13 24.14
CA LEU A 181 -1.45 -15.73 25.25
C LEU A 181 -2.66 -14.82 25.52
N LEU A 182 -3.82 -15.20 24.99
CA LEU A 182 -5.09 -14.77 25.55
C LEU A 182 -5.25 -15.52 26.86
N ASP A 183 -4.91 -14.86 27.97
CA ASP A 183 -5.22 -15.35 29.30
C ASP A 183 -6.74 -15.27 29.48
N SER A 184 -7.38 -16.44 29.42
CA SER A 184 -8.79 -16.62 29.70
C SER A 184 -9.01 -16.52 31.22
N GLY A 185 -9.29 -15.30 31.67
CA GLY A 185 -9.94 -15.00 32.95
C GLY A 185 -11.45 -14.94 32.79
#